data_AF-A0A7S1H258-F1
#
_entry.id   AF-A0A7S1H258-F1
#
_cell.length_a   1.000
_cell.length_b   1.000
_cell.length_c   1.000
_cell.angle_alpha   90.00
_cell.angle_beta   90.00
_cell.angle_gamma   90.00
#
_symmetry.space_group_name_H-M   'P 1'
#
loop_
_entity.id
_entity.type
_entity.pdbx_description
1 polymer ?
#
loop_
_entity_poly.entity_id
_entity_poly.type
_entity_poly.pdbx_seq_one_letter_code
_entity_poly.pdbx_strand_id
1 'polypeptide(L)'
;CEIGLVGDECDKVCDAETTCNNNGRCGMDGECLCYPGYAGEHCELCDSDNYGSCGEEVLCTSEGTCNGNGRCSGEGMECVCYEGFVGEGCNTCADGFEGPMCEASCDPLVDCGGNGKCGADGQCECFEGFSGDKCDMCSSNSVGGICEIECDATETCSANGRCTPDGSCECFEGFVGEGCQSCADGHEGPMCEA
;
A
#
# COMPACT_ATOMS: atom_id res chain seq x y z
N CYS A 1 39.85 3.91 -27.81
CA CYS A 1 40.97 3.10 -27.31
C CYS A 1 40.62 1.61 -27.46
N GLU A 2 41.59 0.70 -27.35
CA GLU A 2 41.28 -0.73 -27.19
C GLU A 2 40.50 -0.98 -25.89
N ILE A 3 39.81 -2.11 -25.77
CA ILE A 3 39.00 -2.44 -24.59
C ILE A 3 39.92 -2.48 -23.35
N GLY A 4 39.62 -1.65 -22.35
CA GLY A 4 40.41 -1.52 -21.11
C GLY A 4 41.40 -0.34 -21.09
N LEU A 5 41.52 0.42 -22.19
CA LEU A 5 42.36 1.62 -22.26
C LEU A 5 41.52 2.90 -22.33
N VAL A 6 42.03 3.98 -21.73
CA VAL A 6 41.37 5.27 -21.53
C VAL A 6 42.40 6.42 -21.66
N GLY A 7 41.94 7.67 -21.69
CA GLY A 7 42.79 8.85 -21.92
C GLY A 7 42.92 9.28 -23.38
N ASP A 8 43.36 10.52 -23.60
CA ASP A 8 43.48 11.14 -24.93
C ASP A 8 44.47 10.41 -25.85
N GLU A 9 45.50 9.79 -25.28
CA GLU A 9 46.50 8.97 -25.98
C GLU A 9 46.18 7.47 -25.94
N CYS A 10 45.08 7.06 -25.29
CA CYS A 10 44.63 5.67 -25.18
C CYS A 10 45.66 4.70 -24.59
N ASP A 11 46.51 5.17 -23.67
CA ASP A 11 47.62 4.44 -23.08
C ASP A 11 47.43 4.14 -21.59
N LYS A 12 46.40 4.72 -20.95
CA LYS A 12 46.08 4.47 -19.55
C LYS A 12 45.17 3.26 -19.41
N VAL A 13 45.47 2.38 -18.45
CA VAL A 13 44.60 1.26 -18.07
C VAL A 13 43.77 1.72 -16.87
N CYS A 14 42.45 1.58 -16.96
CA CYS A 14 41.58 1.76 -15.81
C CYS A 14 40.51 0.68 -15.80
N ASP A 15 40.39 -0.01 -14.67
CA ASP A 15 39.38 -1.03 -14.41
C ASP A 15 38.69 -0.72 -13.07
N ALA A 16 37.36 -0.79 -13.03
CA ALA A 16 36.60 -0.37 -11.85
C ALA A 16 36.87 -1.26 -10.63
N GLU A 17 37.11 -2.55 -10.84
CA GLU A 17 37.36 -3.53 -9.77
C GLU A 17 38.75 -3.33 -9.17
N THR A 18 39.76 -3.20 -10.03
CA THR A 18 41.18 -3.23 -9.62
C THR A 18 41.81 -1.85 -9.48
N THR A 19 41.42 -0.87 -10.31
CA THR A 19 41.93 0.51 -10.25
C THR A 19 41.13 1.39 -9.31
N CYS A 20 39.82 1.19 -9.20
CA CYS A 20 38.93 2.02 -8.37
C CYS A 20 38.37 1.28 -7.14
N ASN A 21 38.97 0.16 -6.73
CA ASN A 21 38.59 -0.65 -5.57
C ASN A 21 37.10 -1.07 -5.51
N ASN A 22 36.41 -1.20 -6.65
CA ASN A 22 34.94 -1.32 -6.73
C ASN A 22 34.12 -0.16 -6.14
N ASN A 23 34.78 0.92 -5.74
CA ASN A 23 34.16 2.06 -5.06
C ASN A 23 34.04 3.29 -5.98
N GLY A 24 34.20 3.08 -7.28
CA GLY A 24 34.07 4.10 -8.30
C GLY A 24 34.08 3.49 -9.69
N ARG A 25 34.02 4.36 -10.71
CA ARG A 25 34.12 3.97 -12.12
C ARG A 25 35.21 4.76 -12.83
N CYS A 26 35.74 4.22 -13.91
CA CYS A 26 36.73 4.91 -14.73
C CYS A 26 36.13 6.10 -15.50
N GLY A 27 36.77 7.26 -15.37
CA GLY A 27 36.57 8.43 -16.20
C GLY A 27 37.18 8.27 -17.59
N MET A 28 36.86 9.19 -18.50
CA MET A 28 37.36 9.14 -19.88
C MET A 28 38.87 9.40 -19.99
N ASP A 29 39.43 10.10 -19.00
CA ASP A 29 40.86 10.42 -18.83
C ASP A 29 41.64 9.35 -18.05
N GLY A 30 40.94 8.30 -17.59
CA GLY A 30 41.49 7.22 -16.78
C GLY A 30 41.59 7.46 -15.29
N GLU A 31 41.05 8.56 -14.78
CA GLU A 31 40.94 8.79 -13.35
C GLU A 31 39.67 8.12 -12.78
N CYS A 32 39.68 7.75 -11.50
CA CYS A 32 38.51 7.18 -10.86
C CYS A 32 37.48 8.25 -10.47
N LEU A 33 36.23 8.03 -10.86
CA LEU A 33 35.05 8.76 -10.40
C LEU A 33 34.44 7.98 -9.24
N CYS A 34 34.72 8.43 -8.01
CA CYS A 34 34.33 7.72 -6.79
C CYS A 34 32.84 7.85 -6.45
N TYR A 35 32.29 6.78 -5.89
CA TYR A 35 30.97 6.79 -5.30
C TYR A 35 30.97 7.58 -3.97
N PRO A 36 29.79 8.06 -3.51
CA PRO A 36 29.69 8.75 -2.23
C PRO A 36 30.30 7.95 -1.07
N GLY A 37 31.01 8.64 -0.17
CA GLY A 37 31.74 8.02 0.94
C GLY A 37 33.16 7.53 0.62
N TYR A 38 33.60 7.64 -0.64
CA TYR A 38 34.94 7.28 -1.10
C TYR A 38 35.61 8.47 -1.79
N ALA A 39 36.92 8.57 -1.65
CA ALA A 39 37.73 9.63 -2.26
C ALA A 39 39.17 9.17 -2.46
N GLY A 40 39.93 9.95 -3.22
CA GLY A 40 41.31 9.63 -3.59
C GLY A 40 41.41 9.02 -4.99
N GLU A 41 42.64 8.80 -5.44
CA GLU A 41 42.96 8.36 -6.82
C GLU A 41 42.34 6.99 -7.14
N HIS A 42 42.16 6.14 -6.14
CA HIS A 42 41.62 4.79 -6.29
C HIS A 42 40.30 4.58 -5.53
N CYS A 43 39.62 5.65 -5.11
CA CYS A 43 38.38 5.58 -4.33
C CYS A 43 38.53 4.79 -3.03
N GLU A 44 39.55 5.16 -2.25
CA GLU A 44 39.75 4.68 -0.91
C GLU A 44 38.62 5.14 0.04
N LEU A 45 38.38 4.35 1.09
CA LEU A 45 37.41 4.70 2.11
C LEU A 45 37.85 5.98 2.83
N CYS A 46 36.94 6.94 2.96
CA CYS A 46 37.23 8.19 3.65
C CYS A 46 37.47 7.95 5.15
N ASP A 47 38.65 8.33 5.65
CA ASP A 47 38.96 8.38 7.08
C ASP A 47 38.62 9.78 7.65
N SER A 48 38.54 9.90 8.98
CA SER A 48 38.04 11.09 9.68
C SER A 48 38.79 12.40 9.40
N ASP A 49 39.99 12.31 8.81
CA ASP A 49 40.88 13.45 8.55
C ASP A 49 40.63 14.15 7.20
N ASN A 50 39.76 13.63 6.32
CA ASN A 50 39.43 14.20 5.00
C ASN A 50 38.01 14.78 4.89
N TYR A 51 37.52 15.39 5.98
CA TYR A 51 36.22 16.05 6.04
C TYR A 51 36.16 17.25 5.07
N GLY A 52 35.52 17.06 3.90
CA GLY A 52 35.28 18.10 2.89
C GLY A 52 35.79 17.81 1.48
N SER A 53 36.64 16.80 1.26
CA SER A 53 37.07 16.38 -0.10
C SER A 53 36.44 15.07 -0.57
N CYS A 54 35.76 14.38 0.33
CA CYS A 54 34.85 13.28 0.02
C CYS A 54 33.50 13.90 -0.32
N GLY A 55 32.98 13.62 -1.53
CA GLY A 55 31.74 14.21 -2.04
C GLY A 55 30.69 14.31 -0.94
N GLU A 56 30.17 15.52 -0.74
CA GLU A 56 29.32 15.89 0.38
C GLU A 56 28.25 14.82 0.66
N GLU A 57 27.99 14.57 1.95
CA GLU A 57 26.79 13.88 2.41
C GLU A 57 25.63 14.35 1.52
N VAL A 58 24.96 13.43 0.81
CA VAL A 58 23.83 13.81 -0.03
C VAL A 58 22.73 14.27 0.90
N LEU A 59 22.76 15.57 1.24
CA LEU A 59 21.71 16.22 1.98
C LEU A 59 20.44 15.98 1.19
N CYS A 60 19.54 15.21 1.77
CA CYS A 60 18.27 14.93 1.17
C CYS A 60 17.62 16.25 0.74
N THR A 61 17.09 16.28 -0.47
CA THR A 61 16.26 17.37 -0.97
C THR A 61 14.89 16.84 -1.38
N SER A 62 13.84 17.61 -1.10
CA SER A 62 12.47 17.21 -1.44
C SER A 62 12.27 17.03 -2.94
N GLU A 63 12.79 17.96 -3.76
CA GLU A 63 12.64 17.92 -5.24
C GLU A 63 13.60 16.93 -5.90
N GLY A 64 14.83 16.80 -5.40
CA GLY A 64 15.85 15.94 -5.99
C GLY A 64 15.75 14.51 -5.46
N THR A 65 16.18 14.33 -4.21
CA THR A 65 16.29 13.00 -3.56
C THR A 65 14.93 12.33 -3.43
N CYS A 66 13.89 13.09 -3.04
CA CYS A 66 12.54 12.57 -2.87
C CYS A 66 11.63 12.75 -4.10
N ASN A 67 12.19 13.13 -5.26
CA ASN A 67 11.46 13.29 -6.53
C ASN A 67 10.25 14.23 -6.47
N GLY A 68 10.22 15.18 -5.53
CA GLY A 68 9.08 16.06 -5.27
C GLY A 68 7.93 15.42 -4.49
N ASN A 69 8.00 14.11 -4.22
CA ASN A 69 6.92 13.29 -3.66
C ASN A 69 7.18 12.93 -2.18
N GLY A 70 8.07 13.65 -1.52
CA GLY A 70 8.37 13.44 -0.11
C GLY A 70 9.14 14.61 0.48
N ARG A 71 9.37 14.50 1.78
CA ARG A 71 10.20 15.44 2.55
C ARG A 71 11.34 14.70 3.22
N CYS A 72 12.41 15.40 3.53
CA CYS A 72 13.53 14.80 4.23
C CYS A 72 13.20 14.60 5.71
N SER A 73 13.67 13.48 6.26
CA SER A 73 13.63 13.22 7.70
C SER A 73 14.45 14.27 8.45
N GLY A 74 14.23 14.39 9.77
CA GLY A 74 14.89 15.42 10.57
C GLY A 74 16.42 15.36 10.59
N GLU A 75 17.00 14.20 10.28
CA GLU A 75 18.46 13.99 10.16
C GLU A 75 18.96 14.21 8.73
N GLY A 76 18.08 14.52 7.77
CA GLY A 76 18.44 14.95 6.42
C GLY A 76 18.98 13.84 5.51
N MET A 77 18.86 12.57 5.92
CA MET A 77 19.46 11.43 5.21
C MET A 77 18.44 10.54 4.49
N GLU A 78 17.15 10.61 4.82
CA GLU A 78 16.11 9.73 4.26
C GLU A 78 14.86 10.52 3.84
N CYS A 79 14.15 10.01 2.83
CA CYS A 79 12.86 10.56 2.43
C CYS A 79 11.70 9.97 3.25
N VAL A 80 10.83 10.85 3.72
CA VAL A 80 9.50 10.54 4.22
C VAL A 80 8.51 10.90 3.11
N CYS A 81 7.98 9.87 2.45
CA CYS A 81 7.10 10.03 1.30
C CYS A 81 5.73 10.60 1.66
N TYR A 82 5.15 11.34 0.72
CA TYR A 82 3.74 11.71 0.76
C TYR A 82 2.86 10.49 0.47
N GLU A 83 1.57 10.61 0.80
CA GLU A 83 0.58 9.55 0.59
C GLU A 83 0.59 9.05 -0.85
N GLY A 84 0.46 7.74 -1.02
CA GLY A 84 0.53 7.07 -2.33
C GLY A 84 1.94 6.75 -2.83
N PHE A 85 3.00 7.33 -2.27
CA PHE A 85 4.38 7.10 -2.69
C PHE A 85 5.19 6.29 -1.66
N VAL A 86 6.09 5.43 -2.15
CA VAL A 86 7.00 4.59 -1.37
C VAL A 86 8.38 4.49 -2.03
N GLY A 87 9.31 3.87 -1.29
CA GLY A 87 10.71 3.69 -1.71
C GLY A 87 11.62 4.80 -1.18
N GLU A 88 12.93 4.56 -1.21
CA GLU A 88 13.95 5.44 -0.65
C GLU A 88 13.93 6.87 -1.23
N GLY A 89 13.50 7.00 -2.49
CA GLY A 89 13.34 8.30 -3.17
C GLY A 89 11.90 8.70 -3.46
N CYS A 90 10.89 8.03 -2.90
CA CYS A 90 9.46 8.32 -3.16
C CYS A 90 9.08 8.31 -4.66
N ASN A 91 9.65 7.37 -5.41
CA ASN A 91 9.49 7.25 -6.86
C ASN A 91 8.66 6.03 -7.29
N THR A 92 8.11 5.28 -6.33
CA THR A 92 7.28 4.10 -6.56
C THR A 92 5.91 4.32 -5.92
N CYS A 93 4.84 3.81 -6.53
CA CYS A 93 3.52 3.87 -5.91
C CYS A 93 3.35 2.79 -4.84
N ALA A 94 2.70 3.15 -3.75
CA ALA A 94 2.25 2.19 -2.74
C ALA A 94 1.23 1.22 -3.35
N ASP A 95 1.06 0.06 -2.74
CA ASP A 95 -0.02 -0.87 -3.13
C ASP A 95 -1.38 -0.14 -3.07
N GLY A 96 -2.18 -0.29 -4.12
CA GLY A 96 -3.46 0.42 -4.28
C GLY A 96 -3.35 1.83 -4.86
N PHE A 97 -2.17 2.25 -5.32
CA PHE A 97 -1.97 3.52 -6.03
C PHE A 97 -1.30 3.30 -7.37
N GLU A 98 -1.72 4.02 -8.40
CA GLU A 98 -1.19 3.88 -9.76
C GLU A 98 -1.10 5.22 -10.49
N GLY A 99 -0.46 5.22 -11.66
CA GLY A 99 -0.34 6.40 -12.51
C GLY A 99 0.82 7.33 -12.13
N PRO A 100 0.99 8.43 -12.89
CA PRO A 100 2.18 9.28 -12.80
C PRO A 100 2.26 10.09 -11.50
N MET A 101 1.16 10.22 -10.77
CA MET A 101 1.09 10.91 -9.48
C MET A 101 0.69 9.96 -8.34
N CYS A 102 0.79 8.64 -8.55
CA CYS A 102 0.37 7.61 -7.60
C CYS A 102 -0.98 7.94 -6.97
N GLU A 103 -1.99 8.10 -7.83
CA GLU A 103 -3.36 8.36 -7.43
C GLU A 103 -4.00 7.05 -6.98
N ALA A 104 -4.99 7.13 -6.09
CA ALA A 104 -5.69 5.95 -5.59
C ALA A 104 -6.25 5.15 -6.79
N SER A 105 -5.79 3.91 -6.91
CA SER A 105 -6.28 2.97 -7.91
C SER A 105 -7.18 1.96 -7.22
N CYS A 106 -8.23 1.56 -7.92
CA CYS A 106 -9.20 0.62 -7.44
C CYS A 106 -9.64 -0.24 -8.62
N ASP A 107 -9.68 -1.56 -8.41
CA ASP A 107 -10.25 -2.55 -9.31
C ASP A 107 -11.66 -2.90 -8.82
N PRO A 108 -12.74 -2.59 -9.58
CA PRO A 108 -14.12 -2.85 -9.16
C PRO A 108 -14.41 -4.32 -8.81
N LEU A 109 -13.69 -5.28 -9.41
CA LEU A 109 -13.90 -6.70 -9.15
C LEU A 109 -13.20 -7.16 -7.87
N VAL A 110 -12.04 -6.59 -7.56
CA VAL A 110 -11.21 -7.00 -6.43
C VAL A 110 -11.53 -6.16 -5.19
N ASP A 111 -11.58 -4.85 -5.33
CA ASP A 111 -11.71 -3.89 -4.23
C ASP A 111 -13.18 -3.64 -3.86
N CYS A 112 -14.08 -3.69 -4.84
CA CYS A 112 -15.53 -3.51 -4.64
C CYS A 112 -16.33 -4.81 -4.76
N GLY A 113 -15.67 -5.96 -4.67
CA GLY A 113 -16.30 -7.29 -4.68
C GLY A 113 -17.10 -7.62 -5.95
N GLY A 114 -16.95 -6.84 -7.02
CA GLY A 114 -17.78 -6.89 -8.23
C GLY A 114 -19.18 -6.30 -8.08
N ASN A 115 -19.52 -5.76 -6.91
CA ASN A 115 -20.85 -5.22 -6.56
C ASN A 115 -20.84 -3.70 -6.40
N GLY A 116 -19.82 -3.04 -6.93
CA GLY A 116 -19.71 -1.59 -6.95
C GLY A 116 -18.80 -1.12 -8.07
N LYS A 117 -18.60 0.18 -8.12
CA LYS A 117 -17.63 0.84 -9.01
C LYS A 117 -16.68 1.69 -8.17
N CYS A 118 -15.46 1.88 -8.66
CA CYS A 118 -14.51 2.75 -8.00
C CYS A 118 -14.86 4.23 -8.21
N GLY A 119 -14.91 4.97 -7.10
CA GLY A 119 -14.98 6.42 -7.05
C GLY A 119 -13.64 7.06 -7.39
N ALA A 120 -13.64 8.38 -7.56
CA ALA A 120 -12.44 9.15 -7.94
C ALA A 120 -11.37 9.20 -6.83
N ASP A 121 -11.75 8.90 -5.59
CA ASP A 121 -10.88 8.82 -4.41
C ASP A 121 -10.45 7.38 -4.08
N GLY A 122 -10.77 6.42 -4.95
CA GLY A 122 -10.49 4.99 -4.74
C GLY A 122 -11.49 4.27 -3.84
N GLN A 123 -12.53 4.94 -3.32
CA GLN A 123 -13.57 4.29 -2.51
C GLN A 123 -14.63 3.63 -3.40
N CYS A 124 -15.33 2.61 -2.88
CA CYS A 124 -16.37 1.92 -3.63
C CYS A 124 -17.73 2.64 -3.56
N GLU A 125 -18.30 2.92 -4.72
CA GLU A 125 -19.71 3.27 -4.87
C GLU A 125 -20.51 1.99 -5.16
N CYS A 126 -21.20 1.48 -4.13
CA CYS A 126 -21.94 0.21 -4.22
C CYS A 126 -23.17 0.29 -5.12
N PHE A 127 -23.46 -0.81 -5.81
CA PHE A 127 -24.71 -0.99 -6.52
C PHE A 127 -25.88 -1.20 -5.56
N GLU A 128 -27.09 -1.03 -6.07
CA GLU A 128 -28.32 -1.22 -5.31
C GLU A 128 -28.36 -2.63 -4.68
N GLY A 129 -28.73 -2.70 -3.40
CA GLY A 129 -28.75 -3.95 -2.63
C GLY A 129 -27.44 -4.28 -1.90
N PHE A 130 -26.33 -3.61 -2.20
CA PHE A 130 -25.03 -3.84 -1.56
C PHE A 130 -24.58 -2.64 -0.71
N SER A 131 -23.74 -2.91 0.29
CA SER A 131 -23.23 -1.90 1.24
C SER A 131 -21.88 -2.32 1.83
N GLY A 132 -21.29 -1.44 2.63
CA GLY A 132 -19.95 -1.59 3.20
C GLY A 132 -18.87 -1.03 2.28
N ASP A 133 -17.67 -0.82 2.83
CA ASP A 133 -16.55 -0.16 2.13
C ASP A 133 -16.10 -0.91 0.87
N LYS A 134 -16.40 -2.22 0.79
CA LYS A 134 -16.07 -3.11 -0.34
C LYS A 134 -17.29 -3.65 -1.07
N CYS A 135 -18.49 -3.17 -0.75
CA CYS A 135 -19.75 -3.67 -1.34
C CYS A 135 -19.96 -5.18 -1.17
N ASP A 136 -19.45 -5.75 -0.08
CA ASP A 136 -19.52 -7.17 0.25
C ASP A 136 -20.62 -7.49 1.27
N MET A 137 -21.32 -6.47 1.78
CA MET A 137 -22.46 -6.63 2.68
C MET A 137 -23.77 -6.36 1.95
N CYS A 138 -24.84 -6.97 2.42
CA CYS A 138 -26.18 -6.64 1.95
C CYS A 138 -26.68 -5.34 2.58
N SER A 139 -27.39 -4.54 1.81
CA SER A 139 -28.19 -3.43 2.33
C SER A 139 -29.21 -3.95 3.35
N SER A 140 -29.71 -3.06 4.20
CA SER A 140 -30.69 -3.43 5.23
C SER A 140 -31.87 -4.19 4.62
N ASN A 141 -32.24 -5.30 5.27
CA ASN A 141 -33.38 -6.17 4.92
C ASN A 141 -33.15 -7.15 3.76
N SER A 142 -31.92 -7.38 3.33
CA SER A 142 -31.59 -8.51 2.46
C SER A 142 -30.39 -9.34 2.94
N VAL A 143 -30.35 -10.59 2.49
CA VAL A 143 -29.30 -11.57 2.80
C VAL A 143 -28.96 -12.41 1.56
N GLY A 144 -27.96 -13.28 1.72
CA GLY A 144 -27.49 -14.19 0.67
C GLY A 144 -26.32 -13.65 -0.13
N GLY A 145 -25.71 -14.51 -0.95
CA GLY A 145 -24.46 -14.20 -1.65
C GLY A 145 -24.53 -13.07 -2.69
N ILE A 146 -25.75 -12.71 -3.11
CA ILE A 146 -26.03 -11.60 -4.05
C ILE A 146 -27.10 -10.64 -3.51
N CYS A 147 -27.45 -10.74 -2.22
CA CYS A 147 -28.37 -9.81 -1.55
C CYS A 147 -29.78 -9.68 -2.15
N GLU A 148 -30.28 -10.76 -2.80
CA GLU A 148 -31.63 -10.82 -3.39
C GLU A 148 -32.67 -11.50 -2.49
N ILE A 149 -32.26 -12.08 -1.35
CA ILE A 149 -33.19 -12.73 -0.42
C ILE A 149 -33.66 -11.67 0.58
N GLU A 150 -34.91 -11.25 0.50
CA GLU A 150 -35.50 -10.33 1.47
C GLU A 150 -35.62 -11.00 2.84
N CYS A 151 -35.05 -10.36 3.86
CA CYS A 151 -35.19 -10.76 5.25
C CYS A 151 -35.01 -9.53 6.16
N ASP A 152 -36.12 -9.01 6.65
CA ASP A 152 -36.13 -7.96 7.68
C ASP A 152 -36.25 -8.65 9.03
N ALA A 153 -35.21 -8.60 9.87
CA ALA A 153 -35.23 -9.28 11.17
C ALA A 153 -36.39 -8.82 12.08
N THR A 154 -36.89 -7.59 11.91
CA THR A 154 -38.01 -7.06 12.69
C THR A 154 -39.36 -7.63 12.25
N GLU A 155 -39.54 -7.85 10.95
CA GLU A 155 -40.79 -8.37 10.37
C GLU A 155 -40.74 -9.90 10.16
N THR A 156 -39.70 -10.41 9.50
CA THR A 156 -39.50 -11.84 9.20
C THR A 156 -39.21 -12.66 10.46
N CYS A 157 -38.36 -12.14 11.35
CA CYS A 157 -37.97 -12.84 12.58
C CYS A 157 -38.62 -12.26 13.84
N SER A 158 -39.73 -11.51 13.69
CA SER A 158 -40.49 -10.90 14.77
C SER A 158 -39.66 -10.04 15.75
N ALA A 159 -38.53 -9.49 15.30
CA ALA A 159 -37.50 -8.83 16.12
C ALA A 159 -36.85 -9.73 17.21
N ASN A 160 -37.13 -11.03 17.19
CA ASN A 160 -36.70 -12.02 18.18
C ASN A 160 -35.73 -13.06 17.60
N GLY A 161 -35.07 -12.71 16.49
CA GLY A 161 -34.07 -13.54 15.85
C GLY A 161 -33.22 -12.77 14.85
N ARG A 162 -32.33 -13.47 14.17
CA ARG A 162 -31.49 -12.95 13.10
C ARG A 162 -31.71 -13.73 11.81
N CYS A 163 -31.64 -13.02 10.70
CA CYS A 163 -31.66 -13.63 9.38
C CYS A 163 -30.39 -14.44 9.12
N THR A 164 -30.54 -15.68 8.70
CA THR A 164 -29.46 -16.52 8.17
C THR A 164 -29.20 -16.19 6.69
N PRO A 165 -28.06 -16.61 6.10
CA PRO A 165 -27.77 -16.30 4.69
C PRO A 165 -28.78 -16.83 3.67
N ASP A 166 -29.58 -17.84 4.02
CA ASP A 166 -30.66 -18.39 3.20
C ASP A 166 -32.04 -17.74 3.47
N GLY A 167 -32.11 -16.74 4.36
CA GLY A 167 -33.34 -16.01 4.69
C GLY A 167 -34.18 -16.61 5.81
N SER A 168 -33.74 -17.71 6.44
CA SER A 168 -34.40 -18.28 7.61
C SER A 168 -34.06 -17.51 8.90
N CYS A 169 -34.78 -17.75 9.99
CA CYS A 169 -34.52 -17.10 11.28
C CYS A 169 -33.76 -18.01 12.25
N GLU A 170 -32.65 -17.50 12.78
CA GLU A 170 -32.01 -18.00 13.99
C GLU A 170 -32.60 -17.26 15.20
N CYS A 171 -33.42 -17.94 15.99
CA CYS A 171 -34.12 -17.32 17.11
C CYS A 171 -33.23 -17.06 18.32
N PHE A 172 -33.49 -15.95 19.00
CA PHE A 172 -32.89 -15.65 20.30
C PHE A 172 -33.42 -16.61 21.38
N GLU A 173 -32.70 -16.67 22.49
CA GLU A 173 -33.03 -17.55 23.61
C GLU A 173 -34.46 -17.30 24.12
N GLY A 174 -35.20 -18.40 24.35
CA GLY A 174 -36.61 -18.35 24.76
C GLY A 174 -37.61 -18.20 23.63
N PHE A 175 -37.18 -17.95 22.39
CA PHE A 175 -38.07 -17.83 21.22
C PHE A 175 -37.94 -19.02 20.26
N VAL A 176 -39.05 -19.40 19.63
CA VAL A 176 -39.16 -20.50 18.67
C VAL A 176 -40.17 -20.18 17.56
N GLY A 177 -40.16 -21.00 16.52
CA GLY A 177 -40.99 -20.86 15.32
C GLY A 177 -40.17 -20.38 14.12
N GLU A 178 -40.73 -20.53 12.91
CA GLU A 178 -40.06 -20.14 11.66
C GLU A 178 -39.66 -18.66 11.62
N GLY A 179 -40.44 -17.78 12.26
CA GLY A 179 -40.17 -16.35 12.39
C GLY A 179 -39.96 -15.91 13.85
N CYS A 180 -39.58 -16.82 14.75
CA CYS A 180 -39.33 -16.53 16.18
C CYS A 180 -40.49 -15.85 16.91
N GLN A 181 -41.73 -16.20 16.52
CA GLN A 181 -42.95 -15.54 16.96
C GLN A 181 -43.57 -16.13 18.24
N SER A 182 -42.98 -17.16 18.83
CA SER A 182 -43.56 -17.89 19.96
C SER A 182 -42.53 -18.17 21.04
N CYS A 183 -42.98 -18.30 22.29
CA CYS A 183 -42.09 -18.70 23.39
C CYS A 183 -41.82 -20.20 23.36
N ALA A 184 -40.60 -20.58 23.70
CA ALA A 184 -40.20 -21.96 23.94
C ALA A 184 -40.94 -22.52 25.17
N ASP A 185 -41.00 -23.86 25.28
CA ASP A 185 -41.60 -24.50 26.44
C ASP A 185 -40.89 -24.09 27.74
N GLY A 186 -41.65 -23.59 28.71
CA GLY A 186 -41.14 -23.09 29.99
C GLY A 186 -40.74 -21.62 29.99
N HIS A 187 -40.99 -20.88 28.91
CA HIS A 187 -40.80 -19.43 28.84
C HIS A 187 -42.14 -18.70 28.71
N GLU A 188 -42.30 -17.58 29.43
CA GLU A 188 -43.56 -16.83 29.50
C GLU A 188 -43.36 -15.31 29.37
N GLY A 189 -44.47 -14.60 29.13
CA GLY A 189 -44.47 -13.15 29.05
C GLY A 189 -44.01 -12.56 27.71
N PRO A 190 -44.01 -11.22 27.59
CA PRO A 190 -43.78 -10.53 26.32
C PRO A 190 -42.34 -10.64 25.78
N MET A 191 -41.39 -11.06 26.61
CA MET A 191 -39.99 -11.29 26.22
C MET A 191 -39.56 -12.76 26.41
N CYS A 192 -40.52 -13.68 26.57
CA CYS A 192 -40.28 -15.12 26.75
C CYS A 192 -39.18 -15.42 27.80
N GLU A 193 -39.39 -14.94 29.02
CA GLU A 193 -38.47 -15.14 30.15
C GLU A 193 -38.79 -16.47 30.88
N ALA A 194 -37.78 -17.09 31.51
CA ALA A 194 -37.89 -18.39 32.18
C ALA A 194 -38.49 -18.34 33.60
#